data_AF-A0A5R2N4D9-F1
#
_entry.id   AF-A0A5R2N4D9-F1
#
_cell.length_a   1.000
_cell.length_b   1.000
_cell.length_c   1.000
_cell.angle_alpha   90.00
_cell.angle_beta   90.00
_cell.angle_gamma   90.00
#
_symmetry.space_group_name_H-M   'P 1'
#
loop_
_entity.id
_entity.type
_entity.pdbx_description
1 polymer ?
#
loop_
_entity_poly.entity_id
_entity_poly.type
_entity_poly.pdbx_seq_one_letter_code
_entity_poly.pdbx_strand_id
1 'polypeptide(L)'
;VIHSGPEASHLLRQLVDLTGFPITSTLMGLGAYPASGKNWMGMLGMHGTYEANMAMHDCDVMICIGARFDDRITGRLTAFSPNSKKIHIDIDPSSINKNVHTDVPIIGDVGRVLEDLVRLWRASAKADKKALYPWWEQIAKWRARDSLAYKMNNDVIMPQYAIQRLYELNT
;
A
#
# COMPACT_ATOMS: atom_id res chain seq x y z
N VAL A 1 0.12 -10.30 -5.20
CA VAL A 1 0.21 -10.93 -3.85
C VAL A 1 -0.87 -11.97 -3.63
N ILE A 2 -2.16 -11.61 -3.60
CA ILE A 2 -3.27 -12.56 -3.30
C ILE A 2 -3.23 -13.80 -4.22
N HIS A 3 -3.05 -13.59 -5.53
CA HIS A 3 -2.98 -14.68 -6.51
C HIS A 3 -1.73 -15.56 -6.40
N SER A 4 -0.67 -15.11 -5.74
CA SER A 4 0.53 -15.94 -5.45
C SER A 4 0.34 -16.79 -4.19
N GLY A 5 -0.86 -16.80 -3.59
CA GLY A 5 -1.22 -17.66 -2.48
C GLY A 5 -1.10 -17.02 -1.10
N PRO A 6 -1.57 -17.72 -0.05
CA PRO A 6 -1.59 -17.22 1.32
C PRO A 6 -0.18 -16.94 1.87
N GLU A 7 0.81 -17.74 1.47
CA GLU A 7 2.20 -17.55 1.91
C GLU A 7 2.79 -16.22 1.42
N ALA A 8 2.46 -15.78 0.20
CA ALA A 8 2.88 -14.46 -0.28
C ALA A 8 2.31 -13.33 0.58
N SER A 9 1.08 -13.48 1.10
CA SER A 9 0.48 -12.51 2.03
C SER A 9 1.17 -12.55 3.40
N HIS A 10 1.59 -13.73 3.86
CA HIS A 10 2.36 -13.88 5.09
C HIS A 10 3.73 -13.21 4.98
N LEU A 11 4.47 -13.47 3.90
CA LEU A 11 5.77 -12.86 3.62
C LEU A 11 5.68 -11.34 3.46
N LEU A 12 4.62 -10.83 2.82
CA LEU A 12 4.36 -9.38 2.75
C LEU A 12 4.23 -8.78 4.15
N ARG A 13 3.46 -9.42 5.04
CA ARG A 13 3.31 -8.96 6.43
C ARG A 13 4.63 -9.00 7.18
N GLN A 14 5.42 -10.07 7.01
CA GLN A 14 6.76 -10.15 7.59
C GLN A 14 7.66 -9.01 7.10
N LEU A 15 7.65 -8.71 5.80
CA LEU A 15 8.43 -7.61 5.25
C LEU A 15 8.03 -6.27 5.89
N VAL A 16 6.72 -6.01 6.00
CA VAL A 16 6.20 -4.80 6.67
C VAL A 16 6.61 -4.76 8.14
N ASP A 17 6.55 -5.87 8.87
CA ASP A 17 6.93 -5.92 10.28
C ASP A 17 8.44 -5.70 10.49
N LEU A 18 9.27 -6.25 9.60
CA LEU A 18 10.73 -6.11 9.63
C LEU A 18 11.18 -4.68 9.30
N THR A 19 10.48 -4.03 8.37
CA THR A 19 10.85 -2.71 7.85
C THR A 19 10.20 -1.58 8.64
N GLY A 20 8.99 -1.79 9.16
CA GLY A 20 8.16 -0.72 9.70
C GLY A 20 7.64 0.25 8.63
N PHE A 21 7.71 -0.12 7.34
CA PHE A 21 7.25 0.74 6.25
C PHE A 21 5.72 0.84 6.20
N PRO A 22 5.16 2.00 5.82
CA PRO A 22 3.74 2.11 5.58
C PRO A 22 3.31 1.25 4.38
N ILE A 23 2.08 0.74 4.41
CA ILE A 23 1.53 -0.09 3.33
C ILE A 23 0.12 0.37 2.95
N THR A 24 -0.15 0.37 1.66
CA THR A 24 -1.46 0.60 1.05
C THR A 24 -1.76 -0.53 0.06
N SER A 25 -2.97 -0.60 -0.48
CA SER A 25 -3.30 -1.56 -1.54
C SER A 25 -4.21 -0.94 -2.58
N THR A 26 -4.11 -1.49 -3.79
CA THR A 26 -5.15 -1.32 -4.80
C THR A 26 -6.42 -2.02 -4.35
N LEU A 27 -7.54 -1.76 -5.03
CA LEU A 27 -8.80 -2.48 -4.79
C LEU A 27 -8.61 -4.01 -4.87
N MET A 28 -7.83 -4.47 -5.86
CA MET A 28 -7.55 -5.89 -6.09
C MET A 28 -6.55 -6.49 -5.09
N GLY A 29 -5.89 -5.65 -4.29
CA GLY A 29 -4.94 -6.07 -3.26
C GLY A 29 -5.53 -6.12 -1.85
N LEU A 30 -6.79 -5.70 -1.66
CA LEU A 30 -7.43 -5.71 -0.35
C LEU A 30 -7.45 -7.12 0.25
N GLY A 31 -6.97 -7.25 1.48
CA GLY A 31 -6.84 -8.52 2.20
C GLY A 31 -5.42 -9.12 2.19
N ALA A 32 -4.52 -8.66 1.31
CA ALA A 32 -3.12 -9.09 1.34
C ALA A 32 -2.45 -8.68 2.68
N TYR A 33 -2.68 -7.44 3.10
CA TYR A 33 -2.35 -6.94 4.43
C TYR A 33 -3.64 -6.72 5.25
N PRO A 34 -3.69 -7.05 6.55
CA PRO A 34 -4.89 -6.87 7.35
C PRO A 34 -5.20 -5.39 7.56
N ALA A 35 -6.46 -4.99 7.37
CA ALA A 35 -6.88 -3.59 7.54
C ALA A 35 -6.75 -3.07 8.98
N SER A 36 -6.68 -3.97 9.97
CA SER A 36 -6.40 -3.65 11.38
C SER A 36 -4.91 -3.48 11.69
N GLY A 37 -4.02 -3.75 10.74
CA GLY A 37 -2.58 -3.65 10.96
C GLY A 37 -2.11 -2.20 11.10
N LYS A 38 -1.21 -1.94 12.06
CA LYS A 38 -0.74 -0.58 12.39
C LYS A 38 -0.09 0.18 11.21
N ASN A 39 0.48 -0.55 10.25
CA ASN A 39 1.15 0.03 9.08
C ASN A 39 0.18 0.32 7.92
N TRP A 40 -1.09 -0.10 8.04
CA TRP A 40 -2.10 0.08 7.01
C TRP A 40 -2.49 1.55 6.86
N MET A 41 -2.49 2.04 5.63
CA MET A 41 -2.90 3.41 5.29
C MET A 41 -4.28 3.49 4.64
N GLY A 42 -4.95 2.36 4.38
CA GLY A 42 -6.14 2.32 3.53
C GLY A 42 -5.80 2.07 2.06
N MET A 43 -6.85 2.06 1.24
CA MET A 43 -6.73 1.91 -0.21
C MET A 43 -6.22 3.22 -0.84
N LEU A 44 -5.42 3.15 -1.90
CA LEU A 44 -5.05 4.33 -2.70
C LEU A 44 -5.90 4.46 -3.98
N GLY A 45 -5.79 5.60 -4.66
CA GLY A 45 -6.43 5.89 -5.95
C GLY A 45 -7.58 6.90 -5.84
N MET A 46 -8.42 6.96 -6.89
CA MET A 46 -9.51 7.95 -7.03
C MET A 46 -10.49 7.99 -5.85
N HIS A 47 -10.72 6.85 -5.18
CA HIS A 47 -11.54 6.73 -3.98
C HIS A 47 -10.73 6.19 -2.78
N GLY A 48 -9.42 6.39 -2.81
CA GLY A 48 -8.53 6.02 -1.73
C GLY A 48 -8.55 7.01 -0.56
N THR A 49 -7.89 6.64 0.52
CA THR A 49 -7.68 7.54 1.66
C THR A 49 -6.71 8.66 1.27
N TYR A 50 -6.87 9.81 1.93
CA TYR A 50 -6.02 10.96 1.66
C TYR A 50 -4.56 10.66 2.00
N GLU A 51 -4.30 10.02 3.14
CA GLU A 51 -2.95 9.64 3.56
C GLU A 51 -2.28 8.62 2.65
N ALA A 52 -3.03 7.67 2.07
CA ALA A 52 -2.44 6.70 1.14
C ALA A 52 -2.00 7.40 -0.15
N ASN A 53 -2.84 8.30 -0.69
CA ASN A 53 -2.51 9.07 -1.89
C ASN A 53 -1.34 10.03 -1.67
N MET A 54 -1.33 10.74 -0.53
CA MET A 54 -0.22 11.64 -0.19
C MET A 54 1.09 10.89 0.06
N ALA A 55 1.04 9.75 0.77
CA ALA A 55 2.21 8.92 1.00
C ALA A 55 2.80 8.39 -0.31
N MET A 56 1.95 8.02 -1.28
CA MET A 56 2.40 7.58 -2.61
C MET A 56 2.97 8.73 -3.44
N HIS A 57 2.46 9.95 -3.28
CA HIS A 57 2.99 11.12 -3.97
C HIS A 57 4.35 11.55 -3.39
N ASP A 58 4.48 11.63 -2.07
CA ASP A 58 5.64 12.24 -1.39
C ASP A 58 6.71 11.22 -0.96
N CYS A 59 6.54 9.92 -1.22
CA CYS A 59 7.57 8.93 -0.92
C CYS A 59 8.86 9.15 -1.74
N ASP A 60 9.99 8.79 -1.16
CA ASP A 60 11.30 8.74 -1.80
C ASP A 60 11.60 7.35 -2.42
N VAL A 61 10.97 6.30 -1.91
CA VAL A 61 11.01 4.94 -2.45
C VAL A 61 9.61 4.33 -2.48
N MET A 62 9.22 3.83 -3.65
CA MET A 62 7.96 3.11 -3.86
C MET A 62 8.24 1.66 -4.25
N ILE A 63 7.64 0.72 -3.53
CA ILE A 63 7.72 -0.72 -3.85
C ILE A 63 6.34 -1.20 -4.31
N CYS A 64 6.18 -1.36 -5.63
CA CYS A 64 4.98 -1.89 -6.25
C CYS A 64 5.07 -3.42 -6.35
N ILE A 65 4.24 -4.13 -5.58
CA ILE A 65 4.33 -5.59 -5.41
C ILE A 65 3.13 -6.28 -6.06
N GLY A 66 3.30 -6.78 -7.28
CA GLY A 66 2.27 -7.52 -8.02
C GLY A 66 1.01 -6.69 -8.29
N ALA A 67 1.21 -5.41 -8.61
CA ALA A 67 0.15 -4.48 -8.98
C ALA A 67 0.53 -3.77 -10.27
N ARG A 68 -0.50 -3.32 -11.01
CA ARG A 68 -0.33 -2.50 -12.21
C ARG A 68 -0.58 -1.03 -11.85
N PHE A 69 0.20 -0.14 -12.44
CA PHE A 69 -0.02 1.30 -12.34
C PHE A 69 -1.19 1.74 -13.24
N ASP A 70 -2.41 1.36 -12.86
CA ASP A 70 -3.64 1.72 -13.56
C ASP A 70 -3.92 3.23 -13.49
N ASP A 71 -4.66 3.76 -14.44
CA ASP A 71 -5.06 5.17 -14.50
C ASP A 71 -5.89 5.60 -13.28
N ARG A 72 -6.75 4.72 -12.77
CA ARG A 72 -7.54 4.92 -11.54
C ARG A 72 -6.72 5.07 -10.26
N ILE A 73 -5.44 4.68 -10.33
CA ILE A 73 -4.48 4.81 -9.24
C ILE A 73 -3.59 6.03 -9.46
N THR A 74 -3.07 6.17 -10.67
CA THR A 74 -2.04 7.16 -10.98
C THR A 74 -2.59 8.56 -11.20
N GLY A 75 -3.85 8.68 -11.65
CA GLY A 75 -4.46 9.96 -12.00
C GLY A 75 -3.63 10.70 -13.04
N ARG A 76 -2.96 11.78 -12.63
CA ARG A 76 -2.00 12.50 -13.48
C ARG A 76 -0.61 11.88 -13.36
N LEU A 77 -0.20 11.10 -14.36
CA LEU A 77 1.10 10.42 -14.40
C LEU A 77 2.31 11.31 -14.08
N THR A 78 2.33 12.56 -14.57
CA THR A 78 3.44 13.50 -14.32
C THR A 78 3.53 13.98 -12.87
N ALA A 79 2.47 13.81 -12.09
CA ALA A 79 2.43 14.07 -10.66
C ALA A 79 2.43 12.77 -9.83
N PHE A 80 2.50 11.60 -10.46
CA PHE A 80 2.48 10.34 -9.74
C PHE A 80 3.88 10.02 -9.20
N SER A 81 4.06 10.27 -7.91
CA SER A 81 5.31 10.00 -7.18
C SER A 81 6.54 10.60 -7.85
N PRO A 82 6.60 11.94 -8.02
CA PRO A 82 7.55 12.62 -8.89
C PRO A 82 9.02 12.43 -8.45
N ASN A 83 9.26 12.28 -7.14
CA ASN A 83 10.61 12.25 -6.58
C ASN A 83 11.04 10.86 -6.05
N SER A 84 10.24 9.82 -6.32
CA SER A 84 10.52 8.49 -5.78
C SER A 84 11.35 7.62 -6.72
N LYS A 85 12.23 6.81 -6.13
CA LYS A 85 12.76 5.59 -6.76
C LYS A 85 11.71 4.49 -6.74
N LYS A 86 11.37 3.94 -7.91
CA LYS A 86 10.27 3.00 -8.12
C LYS A 86 10.81 1.60 -8.36
N ILE A 87 10.42 0.67 -7.50
CA ILE A 87 10.69 -0.76 -7.59
C ILE A 87 9.40 -1.44 -8.00
N HIS A 88 9.38 -2.20 -9.09
CA HIS A 88 8.17 -2.86 -9.59
C HIS A 88 8.43 -4.35 -9.74
N ILE A 89 7.70 -5.15 -8.96
CA ILE A 89 7.71 -6.60 -9.01
C ILE A 89 6.44 -7.06 -9.73
N ASP A 90 6.59 -7.71 -10.87
CA ASP A 90 5.47 -8.29 -11.61
C ASP A 90 5.90 -9.59 -12.30
N ILE A 91 4.98 -10.53 -12.45
CA ILE A 91 5.25 -11.78 -13.17
C ILE A 91 5.19 -11.57 -14.69
N ASP A 92 4.46 -10.55 -15.13
CA ASP A 92 4.23 -10.21 -16.53
C ASP A 92 5.18 -9.09 -16.97
N PRO A 93 6.18 -9.38 -17.83
CA PRO A 93 7.13 -8.38 -18.33
C PRO A 93 6.45 -7.19 -19.02
N SER A 94 5.27 -7.39 -19.62
CA SER A 94 4.55 -6.33 -20.33
C SER A 94 3.90 -5.30 -19.40
N SER A 95 3.80 -5.59 -18.11
CA SER A 95 3.30 -4.67 -17.10
C SER A 95 4.38 -3.69 -16.61
N ILE A 96 5.66 -4.05 -16.75
CA ILE A 96 6.80 -3.20 -16.38
C ILE A 96 6.96 -2.06 -17.39
N ASN A 97 7.20 -0.83 -16.91
CA ASN A 97 7.40 0.37 -17.74
C ASN A 97 6.24 0.71 -18.71
N LYS A 98 5.08 0.08 -18.56
CA LYS A 98 3.93 0.32 -19.43
C LYS A 98 3.34 1.73 -19.27
N ASN A 99 3.11 2.14 -18.02
CA ASN A 99 2.48 3.42 -17.68
C ASN A 99 3.39 4.34 -16.87
N VAL A 100 4.19 3.76 -15.97
CA VAL A 100 5.08 4.49 -15.06
C VAL A 100 6.48 3.92 -15.23
N HIS A 101 7.46 4.81 -15.40
CA HIS A 101 8.87 4.41 -15.46
C HIS A 101 9.29 3.80 -14.11
N THR A 102 9.92 2.64 -14.16
CA THR A 102 10.40 1.86 -13.02
C THR A 102 11.93 1.84 -13.04
N ASP A 103 12.54 2.28 -11.95
CA ASP A 103 13.99 2.30 -11.78
C ASP A 103 14.58 0.90 -11.54
N VAL A 104 13.85 0.05 -10.80
CA VAL A 104 14.28 -1.32 -10.48
C VAL A 104 13.15 -2.31 -10.81
N PRO A 105 13.13 -2.87 -12.04
CA PRO A 105 12.17 -3.90 -12.41
C PRO A 105 12.62 -5.28 -11.91
N ILE A 106 11.69 -6.04 -11.34
CA ILE A 106 11.91 -7.44 -10.92
C ILE A 106 10.83 -8.30 -11.55
N ILE A 107 11.22 -9.12 -12.51
CA ILE A 107 10.29 -10.02 -13.21
C ILE A 107 10.28 -11.37 -12.50
N GLY A 108 9.15 -11.75 -11.93
CA GLY A 108 9.02 -13.04 -11.25
C GLY A 108 7.74 -13.19 -10.43
N ASP A 109 7.50 -14.41 -9.95
CA ASP A 109 6.40 -14.64 -9.00
C ASP A 109 6.67 -13.88 -7.70
N VAL A 110 5.67 -13.11 -7.28
CA VAL A 110 5.74 -12.24 -6.09
C VAL A 110 6.02 -13.02 -4.82
N GLY A 111 5.52 -14.26 -4.67
CA GLY A 111 5.78 -15.09 -3.50
C GLY A 111 7.27 -15.39 -3.35
N ARG A 112 7.92 -15.84 -4.44
CA ARG A 112 9.36 -16.11 -4.46
C ARG A 112 10.21 -14.85 -4.24
N VAL A 113 9.81 -13.73 -4.87
CA VAL A 113 10.54 -12.46 -4.70
C VAL A 113 10.42 -11.96 -3.26
N LEU A 114 9.25 -12.06 -2.64
CA LEU A 114 9.05 -11.69 -1.23
C LEU A 114 9.86 -12.58 -0.27
N GLU A 115 9.95 -13.88 -0.56
CA GLU A 115 10.78 -14.82 0.22
C GLU A 115 12.25 -14.38 0.22
N ASP A 116 12.79 -14.07 -0.96
CA ASP A 116 14.16 -13.58 -1.12
C ASP A 116 14.36 -12.23 -0.42
N LEU A 117 13.41 -11.29 -0.58
CA LEU A 117 13.46 -9.97 0.08
C LEU A 117 13.49 -10.11 1.60
N VAL A 118 12.61 -10.92 2.18
CA VAL A 118 12.56 -11.16 3.63
C VAL A 118 13.86 -11.82 4.11
N ARG A 119 14.35 -12.84 3.41
CA ARG A 119 15.60 -13.53 3.77
C ARG A 119 16.79 -12.58 3.75
N LEU A 120 16.94 -11.81 2.68
CA LEU A 120 18.04 -10.85 2.52
C LEU A 120 17.96 -9.74 3.56
N TRP A 121 16.76 -9.19 3.81
CA TRP A 121 16.57 -8.14 4.80
C TRP A 121 16.98 -8.60 6.20
N ARG A 122 16.60 -9.83 6.60
CA ARG A 122 17.00 -10.41 7.89
C ARG A 122 18.52 -10.60 8.01
N ALA A 123 19.20 -10.91 6.90
CA ALA A 123 20.61 -11.20 6.89
C ALA A 123 21.50 -9.95 6.94
N SER A 124 21.10 -8.87 6.27
CA SER A 124 22.00 -7.74 5.98
C SER A 124 21.47 -6.36 6.32
N ALA A 125 20.17 -6.21 6.59
CA ALA A 125 19.54 -4.90 6.75
C ALA A 125 18.94 -4.72 8.15
N LYS A 126 19.00 -3.48 8.65
CA LYS A 126 18.16 -3.02 9.76
C LYS A 126 17.49 -1.75 9.32
N ALA A 127 16.16 -1.72 9.38
CA ALA A 127 15.43 -0.49 9.14
C ALA A 127 15.82 0.55 10.21
N ASP A 128 16.17 1.75 9.76
CA ASP A 128 16.39 2.87 10.67
C ASP A 128 15.03 3.42 11.12
N LYS A 129 14.56 2.90 12.25
CA LYS A 129 13.29 3.34 12.85
C LYS A 129 13.28 4.83 13.19
N LYS A 130 14.44 5.44 13.49
CA LYS A 130 14.52 6.87 13.77
C LYS A 130 14.34 7.69 12.50
N ALA A 131 14.91 7.22 11.38
CA ALA A 131 14.70 7.83 10.08
C ALA A 131 13.24 7.73 9.61
N LEU A 132 12.52 6.65 9.97
CA LEU A 132 11.10 6.48 9.63
C LEU A 132 10.15 7.30 10.49
N TYR A 133 10.56 7.75 11.67
CA TYR A 133 9.68 8.44 12.60
C TYR A 133 9.10 9.76 12.03
N PRO A 134 9.91 10.67 11.44
CA PRO A 134 9.38 11.87 10.78
C PRO A 134 8.39 11.56 9.65
N TRP A 135 8.61 10.46 8.94
CA TRP A 135 7.70 10.04 7.87
C TRP A 135 6.35 9.59 8.42
N TRP A 136 6.34 8.80 9.49
CA TRP A 136 5.12 8.43 10.19
C TRP A 136 4.39 9.63 10.81
N GLU A 137 5.11 10.62 11.34
CA GLU A 137 4.50 11.88 11.80
C GLU A 137 3.82 12.63 10.66
N GLN A 138 4.44 12.68 9.48
CA GLN A 138 3.84 13.30 8.30
C GLN A 138 2.58 12.56 7.85
N ILE A 139 2.61 11.22 7.80
CA ILE A 139 1.43 10.39 7.49
C ILE A 139 0.32 10.63 8.51
N ALA A 140 0.65 10.75 9.81
CA ALA A 140 -0.33 11.02 10.85
C ALA A 140 -1.05 12.37 10.65
N LYS A 141 -0.35 13.41 10.17
CA LYS A 141 -0.97 14.70 9.83
C LYS A 141 -2.00 14.55 8.70
N TRP A 142 -1.71 13.74 7.68
CA TRP A 142 -2.68 13.48 6.60
C TRP A 142 -3.86 12.66 7.09
N ARG A 143 -3.61 11.63 7.91
CA ARG A 143 -4.65 10.78 8.50
C ARG A 143 -5.60 11.58 9.40
N ALA A 144 -5.10 12.61 10.09
CA ALA A 144 -5.91 13.50 10.91
C ALA A 144 -6.99 14.28 10.13
N ARG A 145 -6.93 14.30 8.80
CA ARG A 145 -8.00 14.85 7.95
C ARG A 145 -9.26 14.01 7.98
N ASP A 146 -9.17 12.74 8.39
CA ASP A 146 -10.28 11.79 8.46
C ASP A 146 -11.09 11.76 7.15
N SER A 147 -10.41 11.43 6.05
CA SER A 147 -10.98 11.55 4.70
C SER A 147 -12.15 10.60 4.42
N LEU A 148 -12.39 9.62 5.29
CA LEU A 148 -13.52 8.69 5.21
C LEU A 148 -14.71 9.13 6.07
N ALA A 149 -14.58 10.23 6.84
CA ALA A 149 -15.66 10.78 7.63
C ALA A 149 -16.89 11.10 6.75
N TYR A 150 -18.06 10.79 7.30
CA TYR A 150 -19.34 11.08 6.65
C TYR A 150 -20.30 11.68 7.68
N LYS A 151 -21.23 12.51 7.19
CA LYS A 151 -22.26 13.11 8.05
C LYS A 151 -23.40 12.10 8.23
N MET A 152 -23.80 11.89 9.47
CA MET A 152 -24.98 11.10 9.78
C MET A 152 -26.25 11.82 9.34
N ASN A 153 -27.22 11.04 8.88
CA ASN A 153 -28.57 11.49 8.65
C ASN A 153 -29.50 10.64 9.52
N ASN A 154 -30.42 11.28 10.25
CA ASN A 154 -31.33 10.59 11.16
C ASN A 154 -32.55 10.01 10.43
N ASP A 155 -32.84 10.47 9.21
CA ASP A 155 -34.00 10.05 8.43
C ASP A 155 -33.70 8.85 7.51
N VAL A 156 -32.42 8.60 7.22
CA VAL A 156 -31.98 7.51 6.33
C VAL A 156 -30.74 6.81 6.87
N ILE A 157 -30.67 5.50 6.64
CA ILE A 157 -29.47 4.72 6.98
C ILE A 157 -28.37 5.06 5.97
N MET A 158 -27.29 5.67 6.46
CA MET A 158 -26.12 5.95 5.63
C MET A 158 -25.45 4.63 5.20
N PRO A 159 -25.12 4.44 3.91
CA PRO A 159 -24.51 3.20 3.45
C PRO A 159 -23.15 2.93 4.11
N GLN A 160 -22.37 3.98 4.39
CA GLN A 160 -21.11 3.90 5.13
C GLN A 160 -21.34 3.36 6.55
N TYR A 161 -22.39 3.84 7.21
CA TYR A 161 -22.76 3.40 8.56
C TYR A 161 -23.19 1.95 8.58
N ALA A 162 -23.99 1.50 7.61
CA ALA A 162 -24.39 0.10 7.51
C ALA A 162 -23.18 -0.84 7.38
N ILE A 163 -22.22 -0.50 6.50
CA ILE A 163 -20.99 -1.28 6.31
C ILE A 163 -20.13 -1.25 7.58
N GLN A 164 -19.98 -0.09 8.22
CA GLN A 164 -19.23 0.04 9.47
C GLN A 164 -19.82 -0.84 10.58
N ARG A 165 -21.14 -0.83 10.76
CA ARG A 165 -21.82 -1.66 11.77
C ARG A 165 -21.67 -3.15 11.49
N LEU A 166 -21.71 -3.55 10.22
CA LEU A 166 -21.45 -4.94 9.83
C LEU A 166 -20.01 -5.35 10.17
N TYR A 167 -19.03 -4.48 9.92
CA TYR A 167 -17.63 -4.73 10.27
C TYR A 167 -17.44 -4.90 11.78
N GLU A 168 -17.98 -3.98 12.57
CA GLU A 168 -17.88 -3.98 14.04
C GLU A 168 -18.53 -5.21 14.71
N LEU A 169 -19.47 -5.90 14.04
CA LEU A 169 -20.05 -7.15 14.53
C LEU A 169 -19.18 -8.38 14.25
N ASN A 170 -18.25 -8.29 13.30
CA ASN A 170 -17.38 -9.39 12.86
C ASN A 170 -15.96 -9.28 13.42
N THR A 171 -15.69 -8.32 14.30
CA THR A 171 -14.39 -8.10 14.97
C THR A 171 -14.54 -8.20 16.48
#